data_AF-A0AAJ1JBT5-F1
#
_entry.id   AF-A0AAJ1JBT5-F1
#
_cell.length_a   1.000
_cell.length_b   1.000
_cell.length_c   1.000
_cell.angle_alpha   90.00
_cell.angle_beta   90.00
_cell.angle_gamma   90.00
#
_symmetry.space_group_name_H-M   'P 1'
#
loop_
_entity.id
_entity.type
_entity.pdbx_description
1 polymer ?
#
loop_
_entity_poly.entity_id
_entity_poly.type
_entity_poly.pdbx_seq_one_letter_code
_entity_poly.pdbx_strand_id
1 'polypeptide(L)'
;MAIEEFKWRTQIQDSPSGEFKHRVKSIEFGDGYKQVVSDGINSETQSWPYSYLGAKEEVTPIFQFIRNHTVKSFIWRPPFGEKGLYRVKSDSITMTPMAGGIMKISATFEQAFSA
;
A
#
# COMPACT_ATOMS: atom_id res chain seq x y z
N MET A 1 10.06 -6.24 -19.21
CA MET A 1 10.89 -6.21 -17.99
C MET A 1 10.16 -7.00 -16.92
N ALA A 2 10.86 -7.74 -16.05
CA ALA A 2 10.20 -8.45 -14.94
C ALA A 2 9.80 -7.43 -13.87
N ILE A 3 8.56 -7.49 -13.40
CA ILE A 3 8.07 -6.67 -12.29
C ILE A 3 8.62 -7.27 -11.01
N GLU A 4 9.23 -6.45 -10.16
CA GLU A 4 9.82 -6.90 -8.89
C GLU A 4 8.72 -7.36 -7.92
N GLU A 5 9.00 -8.36 -7.09
CA GLU A 5 8.05 -8.89 -6.10
C GLU A 5 8.52 -8.55 -4.69
N PHE A 6 7.63 -7.99 -3.88
CA PHE A 6 7.89 -7.68 -2.49
C PHE A 6 7.79 -8.93 -1.61
N LYS A 7 8.93 -9.38 -1.07
CA LYS A 7 9.07 -10.67 -0.36
C LYS A 7 9.28 -10.53 1.16
N TRP A 8 9.39 -9.31 1.67
CA TRP A 8 9.66 -9.09 3.10
C TRP A 8 8.40 -9.28 3.93
N ARG A 9 8.58 -9.83 5.14
CA ARG A 9 7.48 -10.01 6.09
C ARG A 9 6.89 -8.65 6.50
N THR A 10 5.58 -8.63 6.69
CA THR A 10 4.85 -7.50 7.29
C THR A 10 4.77 -7.72 8.78
N GLN A 11 5.15 -6.74 9.61
CA GLN A 11 4.90 -6.82 11.05
C GLN A 11 3.49 -6.31 11.36
N ILE A 12 2.73 -7.12 12.11
CA ILE A 12 1.31 -6.88 12.45
C ILE A 12 1.17 -6.10 13.76
N GLN A 13 2.27 -5.54 14.30
CA GLN A 13 2.33 -5.00 15.66
C GLN A 13 1.32 -3.88 15.95
N ASP A 14 0.85 -3.18 14.91
CA ASP A 14 -0.08 -2.05 15.01
C ASP A 14 -1.47 -2.35 14.39
N SER A 15 -1.87 -3.62 14.24
CA SER A 15 -3.13 -3.99 13.56
C SER A 15 -3.33 -3.26 12.23
N PRO A 16 -2.44 -3.47 11.23
CA PRO A 16 -2.48 -2.74 9.97
C PRO A 16 -3.85 -2.96 9.29
N SER A 17 -4.64 -1.90 9.24
CA SER A 17 -5.92 -1.89 8.51
C SER A 17 -5.67 -1.57 7.04
N GLY A 18 -6.21 -2.40 6.16
CA GLY A 18 -6.31 -2.06 4.74
C GLY A 18 -7.44 -1.06 4.54
N GLU A 19 -7.17 0.05 3.88
CA GLU A 19 -8.19 0.99 3.41
C GLU A 19 -8.67 0.57 2.02
N PHE A 20 -9.98 0.38 1.86
CA PHE A 20 -10.63 0.11 0.58
C PHE A 20 -11.48 1.33 0.20
N LYS A 21 -11.12 2.00 -0.88
CA LYS A 21 -11.83 3.19 -1.38
C LYS A 21 -12.60 2.82 -2.64
N HIS A 22 -13.92 2.91 -2.56
CA HIS A 22 -14.81 2.75 -3.69
C HIS A 22 -15.19 4.11 -4.24
N ARG A 23 -14.82 4.38 -5.49
CA ARG A 23 -15.28 5.55 -6.22
C ARG A 23 -16.65 5.24 -6.83
N VAL A 24 -17.66 5.93 -6.33
CA VAL A 24 -19.04 5.82 -6.79
C VAL A 24 -19.58 7.20 -7.15
N LYS A 25 -20.42 7.24 -8.19
CA LYS A 25 -21.28 8.39 -8.50
C LYS A 25 -22.67 8.08 -7.99
N SER A 26 -23.27 9.04 -7.28
CA SER A 26 -24.66 8.92 -6.85
C SER A 26 -25.48 10.12 -7.26
N ILE A 27 -26.68 9.88 -7.77
CA ILE A 27 -27.66 10.90 -8.13
C ILE A 27 -28.90 10.64 -7.28
N GLU A 28 -29.42 11.69 -6.64
CA GLU A 28 -30.64 11.65 -5.85
C GLU A 28 -31.76 12.35 -6.62
N PHE A 29 -32.90 11.68 -6.70
CA PHE A 29 -34.09 12.14 -7.39
C PHE A 29 -35.05 12.77 -6.37
N GLY A 30 -35.89 13.71 -6.84
CA GLY A 30 -36.79 14.48 -5.97
C GLY A 30 -37.91 13.67 -5.29
N ASP A 31 -38.05 12.39 -5.64
CA ASP A 31 -38.95 11.40 -5.02
C ASP A 31 -38.28 10.58 -3.91
N GLY A 32 -37.02 10.89 -3.57
CA GLY A 32 -36.23 10.19 -2.56
C GLY A 32 -35.51 8.95 -3.08
N TYR A 33 -35.58 8.67 -4.39
CA TYR A 33 -34.80 7.59 -4.99
C TYR A 33 -33.34 8.00 -5.17
N LYS A 34 -32.41 7.05 -5.01
CA LYS A 34 -30.98 7.27 -5.22
C LYS A 34 -30.40 6.22 -6.15
N GLN A 35 -29.87 6.65 -7.28
CA GLN A 35 -29.10 5.80 -8.17
C GLN A 35 -27.61 5.90 -7.80
N VAL A 36 -26.96 4.76 -7.64
CA VAL A 36 -25.52 4.67 -7.36
C VAL A 36 -24.87 3.83 -8.45
N VAL A 37 -23.81 4.35 -9.07
CA VAL A 37 -23.05 3.66 -10.13
C VAL A 37 -21.56 3.72 -9.81
N SER A 38 -20.80 2.70 -10.20
CA SER A 38 -19.33 2.71 -10.08
C SER A 38 -18.72 3.78 -11.00
N ASP A 39 -17.71 4.50 -10.49
CA ASP A 39 -17.01 5.53 -11.27
C ASP A 39 -15.72 4.99 -11.88
N GLY A 40 -15.78 4.64 -13.17
CA GLY A 40 -14.62 4.21 -13.97
C GLY A 40 -14.33 2.70 -13.93
N ILE A 41 -13.28 2.29 -14.67
CA ILE A 41 -12.87 0.87 -14.82
C ILE A 41 -12.26 0.30 -13.53
N ASN A 42 -11.55 1.14 -12.77
CA ASN A 42 -10.93 0.77 -11.49
C ASN A 42 -11.61 1.54 -10.35
N SER A 43 -12.87 1.21 -10.09
CA SER A 43 -13.68 1.90 -9.08
C SER A 43 -13.31 1.54 -7.65
N GLU A 44 -12.49 0.51 -7.42
CA GLU A 44 -11.96 0.18 -6.10
C GLU A 44 -10.44 0.41 -6.08
N THR A 45 -9.94 1.04 -5.03
CA THR A 45 -8.50 1.19 -4.79
C THR A 45 -8.19 0.80 -3.35
N GLN A 46 -7.12 0.04 -3.17
CA GLN A 46 -6.68 -0.42 -1.85
C GLN A 46 -5.42 0.30 -1.40
N SER A 47 -5.30 0.58 -0.11
CA SER A 47 -4.09 1.14 0.50
C SER A 47 -3.77 0.41 1.80
N TRP A 48 -2.50 0.07 2.01
CA TRP A 48 -2.06 -0.74 3.13
C TRP A 48 -0.85 -0.11 3.83
N PRO A 49 -0.91 0.15 5.14
CA PRO A 49 0.26 0.55 5.89
C PRO A 49 1.21 -0.65 6.05
N TYR A 50 2.47 -0.43 5.69
CA TYR A 50 3.57 -1.33 5.90
C TYR A 50 4.47 -0.78 7.00
N SER A 51 4.85 -1.62 7.95
CA SER A 51 5.92 -1.30 8.88
C SER A 51 6.80 -2.52 9.16
N TYR A 52 8.07 -2.26 9.39
CA TYR A 52 9.05 -3.27 9.74
C TYR A 52 10.11 -2.70 10.68
N LEU A 53 10.37 -3.42 11.76
CA LEU A 53 11.36 -3.13 12.79
C LEU A 53 12.39 -4.26 12.82
N GLY A 54 13.66 -3.91 12.66
CA GLY A 54 14.77 -4.86 12.63
C GLY A 54 16.13 -4.19 12.71
N ALA A 55 17.20 -4.97 12.58
CA ALA A 55 18.56 -4.42 12.56
C ALA A 55 18.80 -3.61 11.29
N LYS A 56 19.76 -2.67 11.33
CA LYS A 56 20.11 -1.82 10.18
C LYS A 56 20.36 -2.63 8.90
N GLU A 57 21.02 -3.77 8.99
CA GLU A 57 21.37 -4.64 7.86
C GLU A 57 20.13 -5.26 7.19
N GLU A 58 19.10 -5.58 7.98
CA GLU A 58 17.83 -6.11 7.48
C GLU A 58 16.94 -5.01 6.89
N VAL A 59 16.94 -3.82 7.50
CA VAL A 59 16.08 -2.69 7.11
C VAL A 59 16.59 -1.97 5.87
N THR A 60 17.90 -1.90 5.67
CA THR A 60 18.52 -1.21 4.53
C THR A 60 18.00 -1.68 3.16
N PRO A 61 17.97 -3.00 2.83
CA PRO A 61 17.45 -3.45 1.54
C PRO A 61 15.95 -3.17 1.38
N ILE A 62 15.16 -3.26 2.46
CA ILE A 62 13.73 -2.94 2.45
C ILE A 62 13.53 -1.46 2.12
N PHE A 63 14.31 -0.59 2.76
CA PHE A 63 14.25 0.86 2.52
C PHE A 63 14.62 1.23 1.08
N GLN A 64 15.66 0.62 0.53
CA GLN A 64 16.04 0.82 -0.86
C GLN A 64 14.95 0.36 -1.83
N PHE A 65 14.35 -0.81 -1.59
CA PHE A 65 13.23 -1.30 -2.38
C PHE A 65 12.06 -0.32 -2.36
N ILE A 66 11.63 0.11 -1.17
CA ILE A 66 10.51 1.04 -0.98
C ILE A 66 10.78 2.37 -1.70
N ARG A 67 12.00 2.90 -1.62
CA ARG A 67 12.37 4.15 -2.32
C ARG A 67 12.38 4.02 -3.85
N ASN A 68 12.77 2.88 -4.38
CA ASN A 68 12.81 2.64 -5.84
C ASN A 68 11.41 2.45 -6.45
N HIS A 69 10.41 2.14 -5.63
CA HIS A 69 9.05 1.79 -6.04
C HIS A 69 7.99 2.87 -5.73
N THR A 70 8.41 4.13 -5.66
CA THR A 70 7.47 5.27 -5.56
C THR A 70 6.79 5.57 -6.91
N VAL A 71 7.49 5.33 -8.01
CA VAL A 71 6.99 5.51 -9.38
C VAL A 71 6.69 4.17 -10.04
N LYS A 72 7.55 3.17 -9.81
CA LYS A 72 7.42 1.82 -10.37
C LYS A 72 6.48 1.00 -9.51
N SER A 73 5.59 0.24 -10.15
CA SER A 73 4.84 -0.77 -9.41
C SER A 73 5.67 -2.02 -9.14
N PHE A 74 5.27 -2.74 -8.11
CA PHE A 74 5.79 -4.04 -7.73
C PHE A 74 4.64 -4.97 -7.42
N ILE A 75 4.91 -6.27 -7.48
CA ILE A 75 3.93 -7.26 -7.10
C ILE A 75 3.98 -7.46 -5.58
N TRP A 76 2.81 -7.42 -4.95
CA TRP A 76 2.66 -7.71 -3.54
C TRP A 76 1.37 -8.48 -3.26
N ARG A 77 1.39 -9.33 -2.24
CA ARG A 77 0.23 -10.06 -1.75
C ARG A 77 -0.12 -9.52 -0.35
N PRO A 78 -1.19 -8.72 -0.21
CA PRO A 78 -1.62 -8.26 1.10
C PRO A 78 -2.10 -9.43 1.97
N PRO A 79 -2.13 -9.28 3.31
CA PRO A 79 -2.44 -10.38 4.25
C PRO A 79 -3.76 -11.12 4.00
N PHE A 80 -4.77 -10.45 3.46
CA PHE A 80 -6.11 -11.01 3.20
C PHE A 80 -6.54 -10.95 1.73
N GLY A 81 -5.66 -10.55 0.81
CA GLY A 81 -6.02 -10.33 -0.58
C GLY A 81 -5.26 -11.20 -1.57
N GLU A 82 -5.58 -10.99 -2.85
CA GLU A 82 -4.93 -11.63 -3.97
C GLU A 82 -3.65 -10.89 -4.37
N LYS A 83 -2.79 -11.58 -5.13
CA LYS A 83 -1.56 -11.00 -5.67
C LYS A 83 -1.93 -9.86 -6.61
N GLY A 84 -1.43 -8.65 -6.34
CA GLY A 84 -1.76 -7.44 -7.11
C GLY A 84 -0.52 -6.58 -7.37
N LEU A 85 -0.71 -5.55 -8.20
CA LEU A 85 0.29 -4.51 -8.40
C LEU A 85 0.08 -3.39 -7.38
N TYR A 86 1.17 -2.98 -6.76
CA TYR A 86 1.20 -1.93 -5.76
C TYR A 86 2.37 -1.00 -6.04
N ARG A 87 2.29 0.23 -5.55
CA ARG A 87 3.39 1.18 -5.51
C ARG A 87 3.46 1.81 -4.13
N VAL A 88 4.59 2.42 -3.81
CA VAL A 88 4.76 3.14 -2.56
C VAL A 88 4.23 4.56 -2.70
N LYS A 89 3.37 4.97 -1.78
CA LYS A 89 2.91 6.36 -1.68
C LYS A 89 4.09 7.26 -1.31
N SER A 90 4.45 8.21 -2.17
CA SER A 90 5.67 9.01 -2.04
C SER A 90 5.77 9.82 -0.74
N ASP A 91 4.63 10.27 -0.20
CA ASP A 91 4.54 11.05 1.04
C ASP A 91 4.45 10.19 2.32
N SER A 92 4.49 8.87 2.21
CA SER A 92 4.29 7.95 3.35
C SER A 92 5.57 7.36 3.95
N ILE A 93 6.72 7.53 3.30
CA ILE A 93 7.97 6.84 3.66
C ILE A 93 8.59 7.50 4.89
N THR A 94 8.79 6.73 5.95
CA THR A 94 9.43 7.18 7.20
C THR A 94 10.44 6.15 7.70
N MET A 95 11.50 6.65 8.33
CA MET A 95 12.54 5.82 8.94
C MET A 95 12.89 6.38 10.32
N THR A 96 12.66 5.59 11.34
CA THR A 96 12.84 5.97 12.75
C THR A 96 13.95 5.11 13.37
N PRO A 97 15.11 5.68 13.73
CA PRO A 97 16.14 4.97 14.48
C PRO A 97 15.69 4.76 15.93
N MET A 98 15.93 3.57 16.48
CA MET A 98 15.67 3.22 17.87
C MET A 98 16.96 2.84 18.59
N ALA A 99 16.90 2.79 19.93
CA ALA A 99 18.02 2.35 20.75
C ALA A 99 18.46 0.92 20.37
N GLY A 100 19.76 0.65 20.52
CA GLY A 100 20.34 -0.68 20.25
C GLY A 100 20.59 -1.01 18.78
N GLY A 101 20.68 -0.01 17.89
CA GLY A 101 20.99 -0.24 16.47
C GLY A 101 19.81 -0.78 15.65
N ILE A 102 18.61 -0.74 16.22
CA ILE A 102 17.35 -1.14 15.60
C ILE A 102 16.78 0.05 14.82
N MET A 103 16.17 -0.21 13.67
CA MET A 103 15.49 0.79 12.86
C MET A 103 14.07 0.31 12.57
N LYS A 104 13.09 1.24 12.59
CA LYS A 104 11.74 1.01 12.05
C LYS A 104 11.59 1.78 10.76
N ILE A 105 11.13 1.08 9.74
CA ILE A 105 10.67 1.66 8.49
C ILE A 105 9.15 1.57 8.45
N SER A 106 8.50 2.62 7.98
CA SER A 106 7.08 2.61 7.67
C SER A 106 6.83 3.24 6.30
N ALA A 107 5.85 2.72 5.57
CA ALA A 107 5.41 3.21 4.29
C ALA A 107 3.94 2.82 4.05
N THR A 108 3.28 3.40 3.06
CA THR A 108 1.95 2.99 2.62
C THR A 108 2.03 2.47 1.19
N PHE A 109 1.51 1.26 0.97
CA PHE A 109 1.38 0.66 -0.35
C PHE A 109 0.01 0.97 -0.90
N GLU A 110 -0.05 1.61 -2.06
CA GLU A 110 -1.29 1.91 -2.77
C GLU A 110 -1.39 1.02 -4.02
N GLN A 111 -2.59 0.54 -4.32
CA GLN A 111 -2.84 -0.30 -5.48
C GLN A 111 -2.51 0.47 -6.77
N ALA A 112 -1.75 -0.18 -7.65
CA ALA A 112 -1.43 0.30 -8.97
C ALA A 112 -2.14 -0.57 -10.03
N PHE A 113 -2.50 0.03 -11.16
CA PHE A 113 -3.17 -0.67 -12.26
C PHE A 113 -2.28 -0.83 -13.50
N SER A 114 -1.03 -0.38 -13.42
CA SER A 114 -0.03 -0.48 -14.48
C SER A 114 1.37 -0.66 -13.89
N ALA A 115 2.23 -1.34 -14.67
CA ALA A 115 3.63 -1.60 -14.40
C ALA A 115 4.44 -0.30 -14.22
#